data_AF-A0A081K8Q7-F1
#
_entry.id   AF-A0A081K8Q7-F1
#
_cell.length_a   1.000
_cell.length_b   1.000
_cell.length_c   1.000
_cell.angle_alpha   90.00
_cell.angle_beta   90.00
_cell.angle_gamma   90.00
#
_symmetry.space_group_name_H-M   'P 1'
#
loop_
_entity.id
_entity.type
_entity.pdbx_description
1 polymer ?
#
loop_
_entity_poly.entity_id
_entity_poly.type
_entity_poly.pdbx_seq_one_letter_code
_entity_poly.pdbx_strand_id
1 'polypeptide(L)'
;MYRISELAEQIGLSRATLLYYEKIGLIKGRRQANGYRIYSDRDVQRLHLIQQLQAGGLTLKECQACLDAKVERQVLFNRLHQLDEEIAQKQQSRQLLAALLGEGELTAWHEQVDKIAPDAHLDWLIKQGFDEKNALRLKWLSKDMNSHQAYMADFMRVFDTLDRWGPGSEAETLKALAQVPVSPKAILELGCGRGIATTVLAQNCNAHITAVDNDEPALNRLMDRARATGVAERITTRCASMTDLPFEPESFDLIWAESSAYVIGVTNALKQWRKLLKQEGVLVISDLVWQTPTPKEDVRAFWEKEYPDLVTAEERSQQAMEAGYRVIDSFALSRQAWQAYYEPLEMRVNDLKAEMADSAALRDIQTELNIYHNYLGQYGYQMFVLQRSETM
;
A
#
# COMPACT_ATOMS: atom_id res chain seq x y z
N MET A 1 -62.92 -20.76 5.33
CA MET A 1 -63.12 -20.40 3.89
C MET A 1 -63.23 -18.90 3.81
N TYR A 2 -62.48 -18.26 2.91
CA TYR A 2 -62.29 -16.81 2.86
C TYR A 2 -62.68 -16.26 1.49
N ARG A 3 -63.35 -15.12 1.45
CA ARG A 3 -63.48 -14.29 0.24
C ARG A 3 -62.14 -13.63 -0.06
N ILE A 4 -61.95 -13.18 -1.30
CA ILE A 4 -60.68 -12.55 -1.72
C ILE A 4 -60.29 -11.32 -0.88
N SER A 5 -61.27 -10.55 -0.40
CA SER A 5 -61.01 -9.38 0.45
C SER A 5 -60.57 -9.79 1.86
N GLU A 6 -61.19 -10.82 2.43
CA GLU A 6 -60.83 -11.37 3.76
C GLU A 6 -59.43 -12.02 3.71
N LEU A 7 -59.12 -12.72 2.60
CA LEU A 7 -57.81 -13.31 2.37
C LEU A 7 -56.72 -12.24 2.18
N ALA A 8 -57.03 -11.13 1.49
CA ALA A 8 -56.13 -10.00 1.30
C ALA A 8 -55.73 -9.36 2.64
N GLU A 9 -56.72 -9.13 3.49
CA GLU A 9 -56.54 -8.57 4.83
C GLU A 9 -55.73 -9.51 5.73
N GLN A 10 -56.04 -10.81 5.72
CA GLN A 10 -55.37 -11.80 6.56
C GLN A 10 -53.88 -12.00 6.20
N ILE A 11 -53.52 -11.94 4.92
CA ILE A 11 -52.14 -12.16 4.44
C ILE A 11 -51.34 -10.84 4.34
N GLY A 12 -52.02 -9.69 4.43
CA GLY A 12 -51.41 -8.38 4.22
C GLY A 12 -51.02 -8.10 2.76
N LEU A 13 -51.73 -8.69 1.79
CA LEU A 13 -51.48 -8.50 0.36
C LEU A 13 -52.63 -7.77 -0.32
N SER A 14 -52.33 -7.03 -1.40
CA SER A 14 -53.38 -6.41 -2.20
C SER A 14 -54.25 -7.46 -2.89
N ARG A 15 -55.54 -7.15 -3.09
CA ARG A 15 -56.45 -7.98 -3.90
C ARG A 15 -55.91 -8.23 -5.31
N ALA A 16 -55.22 -7.25 -5.90
CA ALA A 16 -54.59 -7.38 -7.21
C ALA A 16 -53.46 -8.42 -7.19
N THR A 17 -52.64 -8.45 -6.14
CA THR A 17 -51.57 -9.45 -5.95
C THR A 17 -52.15 -10.85 -5.83
N LEU A 18 -53.23 -11.04 -5.07
CA LEU A 18 -53.89 -12.35 -4.95
C LEU A 18 -54.51 -12.83 -6.27
N LEU A 19 -55.13 -11.92 -7.04
CA LEU A 19 -55.64 -12.24 -8.38
C LEU A 19 -54.52 -12.61 -9.35
N TYR A 20 -53.37 -11.94 -9.25
CA TYR A 20 -52.18 -12.30 -10.02
C TYR A 20 -51.66 -13.68 -9.62
N TYR A 21 -51.58 -13.99 -8.32
CA TYR A 21 -51.16 -15.30 -7.82
C TYR A 21 -52.10 -16.41 -8.27
N GLU A 22 -53.41 -16.15 -8.30
CA GLU A 22 -54.40 -17.08 -8.87
C GLU A 22 -54.17 -17.26 -10.39
N LYS A 23 -53.90 -16.17 -11.13
CA LYS A 23 -53.64 -16.22 -12.58
C LYS A 23 -52.42 -17.06 -12.93
N ILE A 24 -51.35 -17.00 -12.14
CA ILE A 24 -50.13 -17.81 -12.33
C ILE A 24 -50.21 -19.18 -11.66
N GLY A 25 -51.35 -19.51 -11.02
CA GLY A 25 -51.64 -20.83 -10.47
C GLY A 25 -51.02 -21.12 -9.11
N LEU A 26 -50.55 -20.11 -8.37
CA LEU A 26 -50.03 -20.26 -7.01
C LEU A 26 -51.13 -20.62 -6.00
N ILE A 27 -52.35 -20.11 -6.20
CA ILE A 27 -53.56 -20.45 -5.44
C ILE A 27 -54.72 -20.70 -6.41
N LYS A 28 -55.77 -21.40 -5.97
CA LYS A 28 -56.95 -21.66 -6.82
C LYS A 28 -58.25 -21.39 -6.05
N GLY A 29 -58.92 -20.29 -6.38
CA GLY A 29 -60.24 -19.99 -5.82
C GLY A 29 -61.32 -20.93 -6.37
N ARG A 30 -62.16 -21.49 -5.50
CA ARG A 30 -63.35 -22.24 -5.91
C ARG A 30 -64.51 -21.27 -6.10
N ARG A 31 -65.23 -21.36 -7.22
CA ARG A 31 -66.46 -20.58 -7.44
C ARG A 31 -67.63 -21.23 -6.71
N GLN A 32 -68.37 -20.43 -5.95
CA GLN A 32 -69.66 -20.82 -5.37
C GLN A 32 -70.80 -20.57 -6.38
N ALA A 33 -71.97 -21.17 -6.12
CA ALA A 33 -73.17 -21.02 -6.96
C ALA A 33 -73.63 -19.56 -7.14
N ASN A 34 -73.24 -18.68 -6.24
CA ASN A 34 -73.49 -17.23 -6.26
C ASN A 34 -72.42 -16.42 -7.02
N GLY A 35 -71.48 -17.08 -7.72
CA GLY A 35 -70.44 -16.43 -8.53
C GLY A 35 -69.21 -15.92 -7.76
N TYR A 36 -69.22 -15.95 -6.42
CA TYR A 36 -68.07 -15.51 -5.62
C TYR A 36 -66.97 -16.58 -5.57
N ARG A 37 -65.71 -16.12 -5.52
CA ARG A 37 -64.53 -16.97 -5.27
C ARG A 37 -64.31 -17.12 -3.76
N ILE A 38 -64.09 -18.36 -3.34
CA ILE A 38 -63.72 -18.71 -1.97
C ILE A 38 -62.38 -19.46 -1.96
N TYR A 39 -61.58 -19.21 -0.93
CA TYR A 39 -60.28 -19.83 -0.69
C TYR A 39 -60.29 -20.59 0.63
N SER A 40 -59.48 -21.63 0.74
CA SER A 40 -59.40 -22.51 1.90
C SER A 40 -58.30 -22.08 2.88
N ASP A 41 -58.30 -22.65 4.08
CA ASP A 41 -57.18 -22.49 5.03
C ASP A 41 -55.86 -23.02 4.46
N ARG A 42 -55.92 -23.97 3.52
CA ARG A 42 -54.75 -24.46 2.80
C ARG A 42 -54.16 -23.40 1.86
N ASP A 43 -55.01 -22.59 1.23
CA ASP A 43 -54.56 -21.46 0.40
C ASP A 43 -53.89 -20.39 1.27
N VAL A 44 -54.43 -20.12 2.47
CA VAL A 44 -53.82 -19.24 3.47
C VAL A 44 -52.43 -19.73 3.85
N GLN A 45 -52.29 -21.01 4.22
CA GLN A 45 -50.98 -21.58 4.59
C GLN A 45 -50.00 -21.58 3.42
N ARG A 46 -50.48 -21.85 2.20
CA ARG A 46 -49.65 -21.79 0.98
C ARG A 46 -49.13 -20.38 0.71
N LEU A 47 -49.95 -19.35 0.92
CA LEU A 47 -49.54 -17.95 0.75
C LEU A 47 -48.50 -17.53 1.80
N HIS A 48 -48.65 -17.94 3.06
CA HIS A 48 -47.63 -17.70 4.09
C HIS A 48 -46.30 -18.37 3.72
N LEU A 49 -46.34 -19.62 3.22
CA LEU A 49 -45.12 -20.30 2.76
C LEU A 49 -44.46 -19.57 1.59
N ILE A 50 -45.24 -19.02 0.65
CA ILE A 50 -44.71 -18.18 -0.44
C ILE A 50 -44.02 -16.93 0.14
N GLN A 51 -44.64 -16.24 1.10
CA GLN A 51 -44.01 -15.06 1.74
C GLN A 51 -42.69 -15.41 2.43
N GLN A 52 -42.60 -16.55 3.12
CA GLN A 52 -41.35 -17.01 3.74
C GLN A 52 -40.26 -17.33 2.71
N LEU A 53 -40.62 -18.00 1.60
CA LEU A 53 -39.68 -18.28 0.51
C LEU A 53 -39.21 -17.00 -0.19
N GLN A 54 -40.10 -16.03 -0.39
CA GLN A 54 -39.75 -14.73 -0.96
C GLN A 54 -38.84 -13.91 -0.03
N ALA A 55 -39.03 -14.01 1.30
CA ALA A 55 -38.14 -13.38 2.27
C ALA A 55 -36.70 -13.94 2.19
N GLY A 56 -36.55 -15.19 1.76
CA GLY A 56 -35.25 -15.79 1.43
C GLY A 56 -34.68 -15.42 0.05
N GLY A 57 -35.30 -14.46 -0.67
CA GLY A 57 -34.80 -13.96 -1.96
C GLY A 57 -35.30 -14.73 -3.19
N LEU A 58 -36.25 -15.67 -3.05
CA LEU A 58 -36.79 -16.41 -4.18
C LEU A 58 -37.84 -15.59 -4.94
N THR A 59 -37.79 -15.67 -6.27
CA THR A 59 -38.84 -15.15 -7.15
C THR A 59 -40.11 -16.00 -7.04
N LEU A 60 -41.26 -15.46 -7.49
CA LEU A 60 -42.54 -16.20 -7.45
C LEU A 60 -42.51 -17.49 -8.26
N LYS A 61 -41.75 -17.53 -9.36
CA LYS A 61 -41.58 -18.74 -10.19
C LYS A 61 -40.78 -19.82 -9.44
N GLU A 62 -39.74 -19.42 -8.71
CA GLU A 62 -38.95 -20.32 -7.88
C GLU A 62 -39.75 -20.79 -6.65
N CYS A 63 -40.54 -19.91 -6.03
CA CYS A 63 -41.47 -20.28 -4.96
C CYS A 63 -42.48 -21.33 -5.44
N GLN A 64 -43.03 -21.17 -6.65
CA GLN A 64 -43.91 -22.17 -7.25
C GLN A 64 -43.20 -23.51 -7.46
N ALA A 65 -41.96 -23.49 -7.99
CA ALA A 65 -41.16 -24.70 -8.17
C ALA A 65 -40.85 -25.39 -6.83
N CYS A 66 -40.58 -24.65 -5.76
CA CYS A 66 -40.40 -25.19 -4.41
C CYS A 66 -41.68 -25.90 -3.92
N LEU A 67 -42.83 -25.24 -4.06
CA LEU A 67 -44.13 -25.77 -3.64
C LEU A 67 -44.55 -27.03 -4.42
N ASP A 68 -44.09 -27.16 -5.65
CA ASP A 68 -44.38 -28.30 -6.52
C ASP A 68 -43.28 -29.39 -6.43
N ALA A 69 -42.34 -29.26 -5.48
CA ALA A 69 -41.17 -30.15 -5.29
C ALA A 69 -40.31 -30.31 -6.56
N LYS A 70 -40.25 -29.27 -7.39
CA LYS A 70 -39.50 -29.19 -8.65
C LYS A 70 -38.36 -28.18 -8.60
N VAL A 71 -38.06 -27.61 -7.43
CA VAL A 71 -36.95 -26.67 -7.32
C VAL A 71 -35.64 -27.41 -7.53
N GLU A 72 -34.86 -26.93 -8.49
CA GLU A 72 -33.52 -27.45 -8.72
C GLU A 72 -32.60 -26.98 -7.60
N ARG A 73 -31.87 -27.91 -6.97
CA ARG A 73 -30.90 -27.59 -5.91
C ARG A 73 -29.89 -26.51 -6.33
N GLN A 74 -29.55 -26.47 -7.62
CA GLN A 74 -28.64 -25.47 -8.19
C GLN A 74 -29.18 -24.04 -8.08
N VAL A 75 -30.49 -23.83 -8.20
CA VAL A 75 -31.10 -22.50 -8.07
C VAL A 75 -30.93 -21.98 -6.64
N LEU A 76 -31.17 -22.84 -5.65
CA LEU A 76 -30.96 -22.49 -4.23
C LEU A 76 -29.48 -22.25 -3.92
N PHE A 77 -28.58 -23.07 -4.48
CA PHE A 77 -27.14 -22.89 -4.32
C PHE A 77 -26.68 -21.54 -4.89
N ASN A 78 -27.11 -21.18 -6.10
CA ASN A 78 -26.76 -19.90 -6.72
C ASN A 78 -27.29 -18.71 -5.91
N ARG A 79 -28.52 -18.80 -5.37
CA ARG A 79 -29.09 -17.75 -4.51
C ARG A 79 -28.33 -17.59 -3.19
N LEU A 80 -27.95 -18.71 -2.57
CA LEU A 80 -27.16 -18.68 -1.35
C LEU A 80 -25.80 -18.02 -1.60
N HIS A 81 -25.11 -18.41 -2.68
CA HIS A 81 -23.83 -17.80 -3.07
C HIS A 81 -23.94 -16.30 -3.32
N GLN A 82 -25.00 -15.85 -4.02
CA GLN A 82 -25.25 -14.43 -4.24
C GLN A 82 -25.47 -13.67 -2.92
N LEU A 83 -26.23 -14.26 -1.98
CA LEU A 83 -26.44 -13.64 -0.67
C LEU A 83 -25.14 -13.56 0.14
N ASP A 84 -24.29 -14.59 0.08
CA ASP A 84 -22.99 -14.58 0.74
C ASP A 84 -22.07 -13.47 0.17
N GLU A 85 -22.07 -13.25 -1.14
CA GLU A 85 -21.38 -12.13 -1.79
C GLU A 85 -21.92 -10.77 -1.32
N GLU A 86 -23.25 -10.60 -1.29
CA GLU A 86 -23.88 -9.36 -0.83
C GLU A 86 -23.60 -9.08 0.66
N ILE A 87 -23.58 -10.11 1.50
CA ILE A 87 -23.22 -10.02 2.92
C ILE A 87 -21.76 -9.60 3.06
N ALA A 88 -20.85 -10.24 2.34
CA ALA A 88 -19.43 -9.90 2.36
C ALA A 88 -19.22 -8.43 1.97
N GLN A 89 -19.88 -7.95 0.91
CA GLN A 89 -19.80 -6.56 0.46
C GLN A 89 -20.35 -5.56 1.50
N LYS A 90 -21.48 -5.88 2.13
CA LYS A 90 -22.07 -5.04 3.19
C LYS A 90 -21.20 -5.03 4.45
N GLN A 91 -20.58 -6.17 4.79
CA GLN A 91 -19.64 -6.26 5.91
C GLN A 91 -18.39 -5.41 5.65
N GLN A 92 -17.82 -5.45 4.45
CA GLN A 92 -16.70 -4.61 4.06
C GLN A 92 -17.06 -3.12 4.13
N SER A 93 -18.23 -2.74 3.59
CA SER A 93 -18.74 -1.36 3.70
C SER A 93 -18.89 -0.90 5.16
N ARG A 94 -19.44 -1.76 6.03
CA ARG A 94 -19.57 -1.47 7.46
C ARG A 94 -18.21 -1.32 8.12
N GLN A 95 -17.25 -2.21 7.83
CA GLN A 95 -15.89 -2.16 8.39
C GLN A 95 -15.21 -0.85 8.02
N LEU A 96 -15.28 -0.43 6.75
CA LEU A 96 -14.77 0.87 6.32
C LEU A 96 -15.39 2.02 7.12
N LEU A 97 -16.73 2.06 7.24
CA LEU A 97 -17.41 3.13 7.98
C LEU A 97 -17.06 3.13 9.47
N ALA A 98 -16.99 1.96 10.10
CA ALA A 98 -16.59 1.85 11.51
C ALA A 98 -15.14 2.33 11.70
N ALA A 99 -14.24 1.95 10.80
CA ALA A 99 -12.84 2.31 10.89
C ALA A 99 -12.60 3.81 10.61
N LEU A 100 -13.37 4.43 9.70
CA LEU A 100 -13.42 5.89 9.50
C LEU A 100 -14.01 6.64 10.72
N LEU A 101 -14.82 5.98 11.53
CA LEU A 101 -15.32 6.51 12.81
C LEU A 101 -14.37 6.26 13.98
N GLY A 102 -13.23 5.62 13.75
CA GLY A 102 -12.25 5.29 14.79
C GLY A 102 -12.51 3.97 15.54
N GLU A 103 -13.50 3.17 15.10
CA GLU A 103 -13.94 1.94 15.77
C GLU A 103 -13.32 0.65 15.18
N GLY A 104 -12.27 0.77 14.36
CA GLY A 104 -11.60 -0.37 13.73
C GLY A 104 -10.29 0.00 13.03
N GLU A 105 -9.57 -1.01 12.54
CA GLU A 105 -8.32 -0.80 11.79
C GLU A 105 -8.59 -0.40 10.34
N LEU A 106 -7.78 0.52 9.80
CA LEU A 106 -7.87 0.97 8.40
C LEU A 106 -6.78 0.40 7.49
N THR A 107 -5.92 -0.48 8.00
CA THR A 107 -4.75 -1.05 7.29
C THR A 107 -5.09 -1.54 5.89
N ALA A 108 -6.04 -2.48 5.76
CA ALA A 108 -6.40 -3.05 4.46
C ALA A 108 -7.02 -2.01 3.50
N TRP A 109 -7.75 -1.03 4.04
CA TRP A 109 -8.33 0.03 3.21
C TRP A 109 -7.24 0.98 2.71
N HIS A 110 -6.33 1.41 3.58
CA HIS A 110 -5.19 2.25 3.20
C HIS A 110 -4.31 1.57 2.15
N GLU A 111 -4.00 0.29 2.34
CA GLU A 111 -3.27 -0.52 1.35
C GLU A 111 -3.99 -0.57 -0.01
N GLN A 112 -5.32 -0.76 -0.01
CA GLN A 112 -6.09 -0.84 -1.24
C GLN A 112 -6.20 0.50 -1.97
N VAL A 113 -6.47 1.59 -1.24
CA VAL A 113 -6.64 2.91 -1.84
C VAL A 113 -5.30 3.45 -2.33
N ASP A 114 -4.20 3.20 -1.62
CA ASP A 114 -2.88 3.62 -2.09
C ASP A 114 -2.49 2.95 -3.42
N LYS A 115 -2.91 1.69 -3.64
CA LYS A 115 -2.72 0.99 -4.92
C LYS A 115 -3.54 1.57 -6.07
N ILE A 116 -4.77 2.03 -5.79
CA ILE A 116 -5.73 2.43 -6.84
C ILE A 116 -5.67 3.94 -7.12
N ALA A 117 -5.45 4.75 -6.10
CA ALA A 117 -5.51 6.21 -6.16
C ALA A 117 -4.53 6.86 -5.16
N PRO A 118 -3.21 6.64 -5.30
CA PRO A 118 -2.20 7.07 -4.33
C PRO A 118 -2.20 8.58 -4.07
N ASP A 119 -2.35 9.40 -5.10
CA ASP A 119 -2.33 10.86 -4.98
C ASP A 119 -3.59 11.37 -4.25
N ALA A 120 -4.76 10.83 -4.60
CA ALA A 120 -6.02 11.17 -3.95
C ALA A 120 -6.05 10.74 -2.47
N HIS A 121 -5.40 9.61 -2.16
CA HIS A 121 -5.23 9.14 -0.79
C HIS A 121 -4.37 10.10 0.03
N LEU A 122 -3.21 10.50 -0.49
CA LEU A 122 -2.32 11.46 0.17
C LEU A 122 -3.02 12.81 0.40
N ASP A 123 -3.68 13.35 -0.63
CA ASP A 123 -4.47 14.58 -0.54
C ASP A 123 -5.57 14.48 0.53
N TRP A 124 -6.22 13.32 0.63
CA TRP A 124 -7.25 13.08 1.61
C TRP A 124 -6.69 13.06 3.04
N LEU A 125 -5.55 12.40 3.27
CA LEU A 125 -4.86 12.40 4.57
C LEU A 125 -4.48 13.81 5.00
N ILE A 126 -3.97 14.64 4.08
CA ILE A 126 -3.64 16.04 4.35
C ILE A 126 -4.90 16.81 4.76
N LYS A 127 -6.04 16.58 4.09
CA LYS A 127 -7.34 17.17 4.47
C LYS A 127 -7.88 16.69 5.81
N GLN A 128 -7.45 15.52 6.30
CA GLN A 128 -7.76 15.04 7.66
C GLN A 128 -6.88 15.71 8.73
N GLY A 129 -5.95 16.59 8.36
CA GLY A 129 -5.12 17.37 9.28
C GLY A 129 -3.73 16.77 9.55
N PHE A 130 -3.34 15.72 8.82
CA PHE A 130 -1.95 15.27 8.83
C PHE A 130 -1.09 16.24 8.01
N ASP A 131 0.08 16.62 8.53
CA ASP A 131 1.10 17.23 7.68
C ASP A 131 1.63 16.19 6.66
N GLU A 132 2.33 16.65 5.63
CA GLU A 132 2.84 15.76 4.57
C GLU A 132 3.71 14.63 5.12
N LYS A 133 4.57 14.94 6.11
CA LYS A 133 5.48 13.97 6.75
C LYS A 133 4.70 12.83 7.40
N ASN A 134 3.69 13.15 8.22
CA ASN A 134 2.89 12.13 8.89
C ASN A 134 1.92 11.44 7.93
N ALA A 135 1.43 12.12 6.90
CA ALA A 135 0.62 11.50 5.85
C ALA A 135 1.43 10.43 5.08
N LEU A 136 2.69 10.72 4.74
CA LEU A 136 3.60 9.74 4.13
C LEU A 136 3.95 8.61 5.10
N ARG A 137 4.22 8.90 6.38
CA ARG A 137 4.47 7.85 7.39
C ARG A 137 3.25 6.96 7.62
N LEU A 138 2.05 7.51 7.56
CA LEU A 138 0.82 6.73 7.66
C LEU A 138 0.65 5.84 6.42
N LYS A 139 0.84 6.41 5.22
CA LYS A 139 0.79 5.66 3.96
C LYS A 139 1.77 4.49 3.93
N TRP A 140 3.01 4.69 4.37
CA TRP A 140 4.07 3.69 4.21
C TRP A 140 4.32 2.80 5.43
N LEU A 141 4.14 3.31 6.65
CA LEU A 141 4.51 2.62 7.88
C LEU A 141 3.27 2.12 8.63
N SER A 142 2.56 3.01 9.33
CA SER A 142 1.51 2.54 10.24
C SER A 142 0.30 1.95 9.53
N LYS A 143 0.00 2.45 8.31
CA LYS A 143 -1.16 2.08 7.47
C LYS A 143 -2.51 2.16 8.17
N ASP A 144 -2.55 2.69 9.39
CA ASP A 144 -3.74 2.88 10.20
C ASP A 144 -3.67 4.25 10.86
N MET A 145 -4.67 5.09 10.63
CA MET A 145 -4.75 6.41 11.24
C MET A 145 -5.09 6.36 12.73
N ASN A 146 -5.84 5.34 13.15
CA ASN A 146 -6.37 5.27 14.51
C ASN A 146 -5.28 4.94 15.53
N SER A 147 -4.27 4.18 15.10
CA SER A 147 -3.10 3.82 15.90
C SER A 147 -1.80 4.52 15.46
N HIS A 148 -1.85 5.42 14.46
CA HIS A 148 -0.66 6.05 13.85
C HIS A 148 0.33 6.62 14.87
N GLN A 149 -0.16 7.39 15.85
CA GLN A 149 0.70 8.04 16.83
C GLN A 149 1.45 7.03 17.72
N ALA A 150 0.74 6.01 18.21
CA ALA A 150 1.33 4.96 19.03
C ALA A 150 2.32 4.12 18.22
N TYR A 151 1.94 3.74 16.99
CA TYR A 151 2.81 3.05 16.05
C TYR A 151 4.10 3.82 15.81
N MET A 152 4.01 5.11 15.49
CA MET A 152 5.19 5.92 15.18
C MET A 152 6.06 6.16 16.41
N ALA A 153 5.49 6.28 17.62
CA ALA A 153 6.29 6.39 18.84
C ALA A 153 7.14 5.14 19.06
N ASP A 154 6.55 3.96 18.89
CA ASP A 154 7.23 2.68 19.00
C ASP A 154 8.27 2.47 17.89
N PHE A 155 7.91 2.78 16.64
CA PHE A 155 8.81 2.73 15.49
C PHE A 155 10.04 3.61 15.74
N MET A 156 9.84 4.87 16.12
CA MET A 156 10.94 5.78 16.41
C MET A 156 11.79 5.29 17.59
N ARG A 157 11.18 4.67 18.62
CA ARG A 157 11.93 4.10 19.74
C ARG A 157 12.91 3.00 19.31
N VAL A 158 12.54 2.18 18.32
CA VAL A 158 13.44 1.20 17.70
C VAL A 158 14.53 1.92 16.90
N PHE A 159 14.17 2.85 16.02
CA PHE A 159 15.11 3.44 15.06
C PHE A 159 16.01 4.56 15.62
N ASP A 160 15.70 5.13 16.79
CA ASP A 160 16.41 6.30 17.34
C ASP A 160 17.92 6.06 17.52
N THR A 161 18.31 4.86 17.94
CA THR A 161 19.72 4.52 18.19
C THR A 161 20.46 4.01 16.96
N LEU A 162 19.76 3.79 15.84
CA LEU A 162 20.36 3.23 14.63
C LEU A 162 21.08 4.32 13.82
N ASP A 163 22.27 4.01 13.33
CA ASP A 163 23.01 4.91 12.45
C ASP A 163 22.47 4.91 11.01
N ARG A 164 21.92 3.78 10.56
CA ARG A 164 21.35 3.55 9.22
C ARG A 164 19.86 3.29 9.30
N TRP A 165 19.14 3.75 8.29
CA TRP A 165 17.69 3.48 8.09
C TRP A 165 17.41 2.63 6.86
N GLY A 166 18.45 2.02 6.29
CA GLY A 166 18.36 1.07 5.19
C GLY A 166 19.72 0.41 4.91
N PRO A 167 19.73 -0.69 4.12
CA PRO A 167 20.96 -1.37 3.70
C PRO A 167 21.92 -0.44 2.97
N GLY A 168 23.21 -0.57 3.25
CA GLY A 168 24.25 0.26 2.63
C GLY A 168 25.58 0.20 3.37
N SER A 169 26.66 0.56 2.69
CA SER A 169 27.98 0.69 3.32
C SER A 169 28.81 1.73 2.59
N GLU A 170 29.85 2.25 3.26
CA GLU A 170 30.83 3.14 2.64
C GLU A 170 31.45 2.53 1.37
N ALA A 171 31.71 1.21 1.37
CA ALA A 171 32.26 0.52 0.21
C ALA A 171 31.34 0.57 -1.01
N GLU A 172 30.02 0.46 -0.82
CA GLU A 172 29.04 0.54 -1.91
C GLU A 172 28.90 1.97 -2.44
N THR A 173 28.88 2.96 -1.54
CA THR A 173 28.89 4.39 -1.90
C THR A 173 30.14 4.72 -2.73
N LEU A 174 31.33 4.30 -2.29
CA LEU A 174 32.59 4.51 -3.01
C LEU A 174 32.62 3.79 -4.35
N LYS A 175 32.12 2.56 -4.41
CA LYS A 175 32.05 1.78 -5.65
C LYS A 175 31.16 2.48 -6.68
N ALA A 176 29.97 2.96 -6.29
CA ALA A 176 29.10 3.72 -7.18
C ALA A 176 29.74 5.06 -7.60
N LEU A 177 30.38 5.78 -6.67
CA LEU A 177 31.03 7.06 -6.96
C LEU A 177 32.16 6.89 -7.99
N ALA A 178 32.90 5.79 -7.93
CA ALA A 178 33.96 5.48 -8.89
C ALA A 178 33.46 5.25 -10.33
N GLN A 179 32.17 4.93 -10.52
CA GLN A 179 31.56 4.77 -11.84
C GLN A 179 31.02 6.08 -12.41
N VAL A 180 30.96 7.15 -11.61
CA VAL A 180 30.45 8.46 -12.06
C VAL A 180 31.44 9.04 -13.09
N PRO A 181 31.06 9.22 -14.38
CA PRO A 181 31.98 9.64 -15.43
C PRO A 181 32.37 11.13 -15.38
N VAL A 182 31.83 11.88 -14.42
CA VAL A 182 32.08 13.32 -14.25
C VAL A 182 32.74 13.57 -12.91
N SER A 183 33.53 14.64 -12.80
CA SER A 183 33.97 15.17 -11.51
C SER A 183 32.95 16.20 -11.02
N PRO A 184 32.00 15.82 -10.14
CA PRO A 184 30.91 16.71 -9.75
C PRO A 184 31.45 17.93 -9.00
N LYS A 185 30.85 19.10 -9.24
CA LYS A 185 31.06 20.33 -8.46
C LYS A 185 29.87 20.62 -7.56
N ALA A 186 28.66 20.23 -7.98
CA ALA A 186 27.42 20.36 -7.23
C ALA A 186 26.71 19.01 -7.16
N ILE A 187 26.53 18.49 -5.94
CA ILE A 187 25.79 17.27 -5.63
C ILE A 187 24.49 17.63 -4.90
N LEU A 188 23.39 16.99 -5.29
CA LEU A 188 22.15 16.97 -4.51
C LEU A 188 21.96 15.57 -3.95
N GLU A 189 21.91 15.43 -2.63
CA GLU A 189 21.57 14.16 -1.98
C GLU A 189 20.14 14.21 -1.44
N LEU A 190 19.32 13.24 -1.82
CA LEU A 190 17.89 13.18 -1.50
C LEU A 190 17.60 12.01 -0.55
N GLY A 191 17.01 12.32 0.61
CA GLY A 191 16.84 11.35 1.69
C GLY A 191 18.17 11.00 2.35
N CYS A 192 18.97 12.03 2.67
CA CYS A 192 20.32 11.86 3.22
C CYS A 192 20.36 11.27 4.64
N GLY A 193 19.22 11.27 5.35
CA GLY A 193 19.09 10.77 6.71
C GLY A 193 20.15 11.35 7.64
N ARG A 194 20.88 10.47 8.32
CA ARG A 194 21.96 10.85 9.26
C ARG A 194 23.31 11.13 8.56
N GLY A 195 23.34 11.16 7.24
CA GLY A 195 24.48 11.66 6.47
C GLY A 195 25.66 10.72 6.29
N ILE A 196 25.43 9.41 6.29
CA ILE A 196 26.53 8.45 6.08
C ILE A 196 27.07 8.59 4.66
N ALA A 197 26.21 8.44 3.64
CA ALA A 197 26.63 8.63 2.25
C ALA A 197 27.14 10.06 2.01
N THR A 198 26.45 11.10 2.53
CA THR A 198 26.91 12.50 2.48
C THR A 198 28.38 12.67 2.86
N THR A 199 28.78 12.10 4.00
CA THR A 199 30.14 12.28 4.51
C THR A 199 31.17 11.50 3.71
N VAL A 200 30.83 10.30 3.22
CA VAL A 200 31.68 9.52 2.31
C VAL A 200 31.88 10.27 0.99
N LEU A 201 30.80 10.78 0.39
CA LEU A 201 30.85 11.58 -0.83
C LEU A 201 31.72 12.82 -0.61
N ALA A 202 31.51 13.55 0.48
CA ALA A 202 32.28 14.74 0.78
C ALA A 202 33.76 14.42 0.94
N GLN A 203 34.15 13.35 1.63
CA GLN A 203 35.57 12.99 1.81
C GLN A 203 36.27 12.57 0.51
N ASN A 204 35.52 12.15 -0.51
CA ASN A 204 36.06 11.54 -1.73
C ASN A 204 35.84 12.38 -3.01
N CYS A 205 35.23 13.55 -2.90
CA CYS A 205 35.16 14.52 -3.99
C CYS A 205 35.25 15.96 -3.47
N ASN A 206 35.54 16.91 -4.36
CA ASN A 206 35.62 18.34 -4.03
C ASN A 206 34.30 19.10 -4.26
N ALA A 207 33.19 18.38 -4.47
CA ALA A 207 31.89 19.00 -4.70
C ALA A 207 31.36 19.70 -3.45
N HIS A 208 30.49 20.68 -3.68
CA HIS A 208 29.53 21.15 -2.68
C HIS A 208 28.30 20.23 -2.70
N ILE A 209 27.85 19.79 -1.53
CA ILE A 209 26.73 18.86 -1.36
C ILE A 209 25.57 19.59 -0.73
N THR A 210 24.42 19.60 -1.41
CA THR A 210 23.13 19.97 -0.82
C THR A 210 22.45 18.70 -0.36
N ALA A 211 22.34 18.51 0.96
CA ALA A 211 21.76 17.32 1.57
C ALA A 211 20.33 17.61 2.04
N VAL A 212 19.35 16.87 1.49
CA VAL A 212 17.92 17.07 1.73
C VAL A 212 17.35 15.89 2.50
N ASP A 213 16.60 16.18 3.55
CA ASP A 213 15.77 15.22 4.28
C ASP A 213 14.54 15.93 4.88
N ASN A 214 13.50 15.21 5.27
CA ASN A 214 12.34 15.79 5.96
C ASN A 214 12.45 15.68 7.50
N ASP A 215 13.61 15.25 8.00
CA ASP A 215 13.91 15.10 9.41
C ASP A 215 15.06 16.01 9.87
N GLU A 216 14.70 17.17 10.42
CA GLU A 216 15.65 18.15 10.98
C GLU A 216 16.60 17.54 12.04
N PRO A 217 16.17 16.66 12.97
CA PRO A 217 17.10 15.94 13.84
C PRO A 217 18.15 15.11 13.09
N ALA A 218 17.79 14.43 11.99
CA ALA A 218 18.73 13.70 11.15
C ALA A 218 19.76 14.62 10.49
N LEU A 219 19.32 15.78 9.98
CA LEU A 219 20.19 16.80 9.40
C LEU A 219 21.19 17.37 10.42
N ASN A 220 20.75 17.56 11.67
CA ASN A 220 21.66 17.97 12.75
C ASN A 220 22.75 16.91 13.00
N ARG A 221 22.37 15.62 13.02
CA ARG A 221 23.32 14.50 13.18
C ARG A 221 24.29 14.40 12.00
N LEU A 222 23.80 14.64 10.78
CA LEU A 222 24.64 14.75 9.58
C LEU A 222 25.68 15.86 9.75
N MET A 223 25.28 17.05 10.19
CA MET A 223 26.22 18.17 10.38
C MET A 223 27.23 17.90 11.50
N ASP A 224 26.83 17.23 12.58
CA ASP A 224 27.77 16.79 13.62
C ASP A 224 28.82 15.82 13.07
N ARG A 225 28.38 14.83 12.26
CA ARG A 225 29.29 13.90 11.58
C ARG A 225 30.22 14.62 10.62
N ALA A 226 29.70 15.56 9.83
CA ALA A 226 30.47 16.36 8.88
C ALA A 226 31.51 17.26 9.55
N ARG A 227 31.21 17.81 10.74
CA ARG A 227 32.19 18.57 11.55
C ARG A 227 33.29 17.65 12.06
N ALA A 228 32.92 16.47 12.56
CA ALA A 228 33.87 15.49 13.07
C ALA A 228 34.84 14.97 11.98
N THR A 229 34.39 14.92 10.73
CA THR A 229 35.21 14.48 9.58
C THR A 229 35.86 15.64 8.81
N GLY A 230 35.65 16.89 9.22
CA GLY A 230 36.30 18.08 8.62
C GLY A 230 35.76 18.48 7.25
N VAL A 231 34.53 18.08 6.90
CA VAL A 231 33.92 18.34 5.58
C VAL A 231 32.70 19.27 5.62
N ALA A 232 32.32 19.75 6.81
CA ALA A 232 31.13 20.57 7.03
C ALA A 232 31.02 21.82 6.14
N GLU A 233 32.14 22.47 5.78
CA GLU A 233 32.13 23.69 4.96
C GLU A 233 31.60 23.47 3.54
N ARG A 234 31.57 22.22 3.07
CA ARG A 234 31.07 21.87 1.73
C ARG A 234 29.67 21.28 1.75
N ILE A 235 29.00 21.26 2.89
CA ILE A 235 27.68 20.64 3.03
C ILE A 235 26.67 21.70 3.45
N THR A 236 25.59 21.83 2.68
CA THR A 236 24.40 22.60 3.03
C THR A 236 23.25 21.64 3.27
N THR A 237 22.66 21.67 4.46
CA THR A 237 21.45 20.89 4.75
C THR A 237 20.19 21.67 4.39
N ARG A 238 19.13 20.96 3.98
CA ARG A 238 17.81 21.54 3.76
C ARG A 238 16.71 20.59 4.23
N CYS A 239 15.95 21.01 5.23
CA CYS A 239 14.76 20.29 5.66
C CYS A 239 13.61 20.55 4.68
N ALA A 240 13.36 19.59 3.79
CA ALA A 240 12.34 19.70 2.75
C ALA A 240 11.84 18.32 2.31
N SER A 241 10.64 18.29 1.73
CA SER A 241 10.13 17.08 1.07
C SER A 241 10.82 16.87 -0.27
N MET A 242 11.06 15.61 -0.63
CA MET A 242 11.61 15.26 -1.94
C MET A 242 10.55 15.24 -3.06
N THR A 243 9.27 15.45 -2.72
CA THR A 243 8.14 15.61 -3.65
C THR A 243 8.03 17.04 -4.20
N ASP A 244 8.54 18.03 -3.47
CA ASP A 244 8.49 19.45 -3.81
C ASP A 244 9.87 20.09 -3.60
N LEU A 245 10.76 19.83 -4.56
CA LEU A 245 12.15 20.27 -4.52
C LEU A 245 12.29 21.71 -5.06
N PRO A 246 12.70 22.68 -4.22
CA PRO A 246 12.75 24.10 -4.58
C PRO A 246 14.10 24.46 -5.24
N PHE A 247 14.47 23.72 -6.29
CA PHE A 247 15.71 23.91 -7.02
C PHE A 247 15.43 24.23 -8.49
N GLU A 248 16.24 25.11 -9.06
CA GLU A 248 16.14 25.43 -10.48
C GLU A 248 16.54 24.22 -11.34
N PRO A 249 15.94 24.05 -12.52
CA PRO A 249 16.35 23.03 -13.47
C PRO A 249 17.85 23.12 -13.79
N GLU A 250 18.47 21.97 -14.07
CA GLU A 250 19.87 21.88 -14.51
C GLU A 250 20.89 22.50 -13.53
N SER A 251 20.64 22.35 -12.23
CA SER A 251 21.51 22.91 -11.17
C SER A 251 22.63 21.95 -10.71
N PHE A 252 22.46 20.64 -10.85
CA PHE A 252 23.34 19.64 -10.24
C PHE A 252 24.09 18.79 -11.27
N ASP A 253 25.35 18.47 -10.98
CA ASP A 253 26.16 17.55 -11.79
C ASP A 253 25.85 16.09 -11.43
N LEU A 254 25.49 15.85 -10.17
CA LEU A 254 25.20 14.54 -9.61
C LEU A 254 24.02 14.64 -8.63
N ILE A 255 23.05 13.75 -8.77
CA ILE A 255 22.00 13.50 -7.78
C ILE A 255 22.27 12.13 -7.15
N TRP A 256 22.18 12.04 -5.84
CA TRP A 256 22.43 10.84 -5.06
C TRP A 256 21.24 10.52 -4.16
N ALA A 257 20.81 9.26 -4.12
CA ALA A 257 19.69 8.83 -3.27
C ALA A 257 19.85 7.37 -2.87
N GLU A 258 20.28 7.10 -1.64
CA GLU A 258 20.38 5.73 -1.14
C GLU A 258 19.14 5.35 -0.34
N SER A 259 18.47 4.24 -0.70
CA SER A 259 17.30 3.71 0.04
C SER A 259 16.21 4.76 0.31
N SER A 260 15.93 5.64 -0.66
CA SER A 260 14.99 6.76 -0.47
C SER A 260 14.06 7.04 -1.66
N ALA A 261 14.46 6.66 -2.89
CA ALA A 261 13.67 6.95 -4.09
C ALA A 261 12.29 6.29 -4.11
N TYR A 262 12.12 5.16 -3.41
CA TYR A 262 10.83 4.47 -3.29
C TYR A 262 9.75 5.34 -2.64
N VAL A 263 10.10 6.32 -1.80
CA VAL A 263 9.16 7.19 -1.07
C VAL A 263 8.22 7.93 -2.03
N ILE A 264 8.72 8.31 -3.21
CA ILE A 264 7.94 8.99 -4.26
C ILE A 264 7.64 8.10 -5.46
N GLY A 265 8.01 6.81 -5.39
CA GLY A 265 8.03 5.87 -6.51
C GLY A 265 9.22 6.10 -7.43
N VAL A 266 9.97 5.04 -7.76
CA VAL A 266 11.26 5.19 -8.44
C VAL A 266 11.08 5.68 -9.88
N THR A 267 10.04 5.22 -10.58
CA THR A 267 9.71 5.73 -11.93
C THR A 267 9.41 7.24 -11.92
N ASN A 268 8.77 7.73 -10.87
CA ASN A 268 8.49 9.15 -10.70
C ASN A 268 9.77 9.93 -10.33
N ALA A 269 10.59 9.39 -9.44
CA ALA A 269 11.91 9.94 -9.10
C ALA A 269 12.80 10.09 -10.35
N LEU A 270 12.89 9.05 -11.18
CA LEU A 270 13.62 9.07 -12.46
C LEU A 270 13.18 10.26 -13.34
N LYS A 271 11.86 10.49 -13.46
CA LYS A 271 11.31 11.58 -14.29
C LYS A 271 11.51 12.96 -13.68
N GLN A 272 11.22 13.13 -12.40
CA GLN A 272 11.26 14.43 -11.73
C GLN A 272 12.69 14.92 -11.54
N TRP A 273 13.57 14.07 -11.01
CA TRP A 273 14.94 14.44 -10.68
C TRP A 273 15.81 14.67 -11.92
N ARG A 274 15.45 14.07 -13.07
CA ARG A 274 16.13 14.34 -14.36
C ARG A 274 16.19 15.81 -14.72
N LYS A 275 15.15 16.57 -14.36
CA LYS A 275 15.04 18.02 -14.67
C LYS A 275 16.05 18.85 -13.89
N LEU A 276 16.49 18.37 -12.73
CA LEU A 276 17.43 19.05 -11.85
C LEU A 276 18.90 18.77 -12.22
N LEU A 277 19.15 17.68 -12.95
CA LEU A 277 20.47 17.36 -13.49
C LEU A 277 20.84 18.28 -14.64
N LYS A 278 22.10 18.68 -14.72
CA LYS A 278 22.68 19.30 -15.93
C LYS A 278 22.73 18.31 -17.09
N GLN A 279 23.05 18.82 -18.28
CA GLN A 279 23.45 17.97 -19.41
C GLN A 279 24.60 17.03 -18.98
N GLU A 280 24.52 15.77 -19.40
CA GLU A 280 25.43 14.69 -18.98
C GLU A 280 25.53 14.42 -17.46
N GLY A 281 24.66 15.05 -16.66
CA GLY A 281 24.59 14.84 -15.22
C GLY A 281 24.18 13.41 -14.87
N VAL A 282 24.53 12.98 -13.67
CA VAL A 282 24.39 11.58 -13.24
C VAL A 282 23.41 11.47 -12.09
N LEU A 283 22.52 10.50 -12.14
CA LEU A 283 21.69 10.07 -11.03
C LEU A 283 22.24 8.75 -10.50
N VAL A 284 22.50 8.68 -9.19
CA VAL A 284 22.81 7.44 -8.48
C VAL A 284 21.69 7.15 -7.51
N ILE A 285 21.06 5.98 -7.66
CA ILE A 285 20.04 5.50 -6.73
C ILE A 285 20.39 4.09 -6.24
N SER A 286 19.99 3.76 -5.01
CA SER A 286 19.71 2.37 -4.66
C SER A 286 18.24 2.12 -4.53
N ASP A 287 17.83 0.94 -4.99
CA ASP A 287 16.46 0.49 -4.93
C ASP A 287 16.39 -1.00 -4.61
N LEU A 288 15.30 -1.41 -3.99
CA LEU A 288 15.01 -2.80 -3.66
C LEU A 288 14.42 -3.48 -4.90
N VAL A 289 15.02 -4.59 -5.33
CA VAL A 289 14.66 -5.30 -6.57
C VAL A 289 14.55 -6.81 -6.36
N TRP A 290 13.77 -7.45 -7.22
CA TRP A 290 13.78 -8.90 -7.35
C TRP A 290 15.11 -9.38 -7.93
N GLN A 291 15.70 -10.40 -7.31
CA GLN A 291 16.90 -11.12 -7.77
C GLN A 291 16.54 -12.40 -8.54
N THR A 292 15.25 -12.75 -8.57
CA THR A 292 14.70 -13.87 -9.34
C THR A 292 13.37 -13.44 -9.97
N PRO A 293 13.06 -13.84 -11.22
CA PRO A 293 11.75 -13.59 -11.83
C PRO A 293 10.63 -14.44 -11.19
N THR A 294 10.97 -15.42 -10.37
CA THR A 294 10.02 -16.35 -9.73
C THR A 294 10.24 -16.41 -8.21
N PRO A 295 9.99 -15.31 -7.48
CA PRO A 295 10.08 -15.30 -6.03
C PRO A 295 9.03 -16.24 -5.41
N LYS A 296 9.34 -16.82 -4.26
CA LYS A 296 8.40 -17.61 -3.48
C LYS A 296 7.20 -16.75 -3.07
N GLU A 297 6.03 -17.40 -2.93
CA GLU A 297 4.77 -16.73 -2.59
C GLU A 297 4.88 -15.85 -1.35
N ASP A 298 5.47 -16.35 -0.26
CA ASP A 298 5.53 -15.64 1.02
C ASP A 298 6.27 -14.29 0.90
N VAL A 299 7.43 -14.28 0.24
CA VAL A 299 8.22 -13.05 0.06
C VAL A 299 7.61 -12.14 -1.01
N ARG A 300 6.97 -12.72 -2.04
CA ARG A 300 6.23 -11.95 -3.04
C ARG A 300 5.06 -11.21 -2.40
N ALA A 301 4.22 -11.91 -1.64
CA ALA A 301 3.06 -11.33 -0.97
C ALA A 301 3.48 -10.25 0.05
N PHE A 302 4.60 -10.43 0.74
CA PHE A 302 5.16 -9.42 1.64
C PHE A 302 5.53 -8.14 0.88
N TRP A 303 6.38 -8.22 -0.15
CA TRP A 303 6.81 -7.03 -0.90
C TRP A 303 5.70 -6.42 -1.76
N GLU A 304 4.72 -7.18 -2.27
CA GLU A 304 3.53 -6.61 -2.93
C GLU A 304 2.67 -5.74 -2.01
N LYS A 305 2.80 -5.94 -0.69
CA LYS A 305 2.15 -5.12 0.34
C LYS A 305 3.04 -3.95 0.79
N GLU A 306 4.34 -4.19 0.98
CA GLU A 306 5.26 -3.19 1.54
C GLU A 306 5.87 -2.27 0.48
N TYR A 307 6.17 -2.79 -0.71
CA TYR A 307 6.73 -2.02 -1.82
C TYR A 307 6.25 -2.55 -3.19
N PRO A 308 5.04 -2.15 -3.64
CA PRO A 308 4.42 -2.69 -4.86
C PRO A 308 5.10 -2.30 -6.18
N ASP A 309 5.99 -1.29 -6.17
CA ASP A 309 6.81 -0.89 -7.33
C ASP A 309 8.11 -1.72 -7.43
N LEU A 310 8.25 -2.78 -6.64
CA LEU A 310 9.40 -3.67 -6.68
C LEU A 310 9.40 -4.53 -7.95
N VAL A 311 10.44 -4.35 -8.75
CA VAL A 311 10.67 -5.02 -10.05
C VAL A 311 12.06 -5.67 -10.08
N THR A 312 12.41 -6.38 -11.14
CA THR A 312 13.78 -6.87 -11.32
C THR A 312 14.75 -5.73 -11.65
N ALA A 313 16.06 -5.95 -11.44
CA ALA A 313 17.09 -4.97 -11.82
C ALA A 313 17.08 -4.66 -13.34
N GLU A 314 16.74 -5.64 -14.18
CA GLU A 314 16.63 -5.48 -15.62
C GLU A 314 15.45 -4.56 -15.98
N GLU A 315 14.28 -4.81 -15.40
CA GLU A 315 13.09 -3.96 -15.59
C GLU A 315 13.34 -2.53 -15.07
N ARG A 316 14.00 -2.38 -13.92
CA ARG A 316 14.35 -1.04 -13.40
C ARG A 316 15.31 -0.30 -14.31
N SER A 317 16.29 -1.01 -14.88
CA SER A 317 17.21 -0.45 -15.87
C SER A 317 16.48 0.00 -17.14
N GLN A 318 15.50 -0.79 -17.59
CA GLN A 318 14.64 -0.46 -18.73
C GLN A 318 13.81 0.80 -18.46
N GLN A 319 13.18 0.90 -17.28
CA GLN A 319 12.44 2.10 -16.87
C GLN A 319 13.34 3.34 -16.80
N ALA A 320 14.59 3.20 -16.34
CA ALA A 320 15.57 4.29 -16.37
C ALA A 320 15.89 4.72 -17.81
N MET A 321 16.07 3.78 -18.74
CA MET A 321 16.30 4.10 -20.15
C MET A 321 15.11 4.83 -20.77
N GLU A 322 13.89 4.37 -20.52
CA GLU A 322 12.65 5.02 -20.96
C GLU A 322 12.48 6.43 -20.35
N ALA A 323 13.02 6.67 -19.16
CA ALA A 323 13.03 7.98 -18.53
C ALA A 323 14.13 8.93 -19.08
N GLY A 324 14.90 8.50 -20.09
CA GLY A 324 15.93 9.32 -20.74
C GLY A 324 17.27 9.30 -20.02
N TYR A 325 17.65 8.13 -19.50
CA TYR A 325 18.98 7.86 -18.97
C TYR A 325 19.71 6.79 -19.78
N ARG A 326 21.04 6.82 -19.72
CA ARG A 326 21.91 5.71 -20.07
C ARG A 326 22.37 5.03 -18.79
N VAL A 327 22.21 3.72 -18.70
CA VAL A 327 22.76 2.94 -17.57
C VAL A 327 24.27 2.83 -17.75
N ILE A 328 25.04 3.40 -16.82
CA ILE A 328 26.50 3.34 -16.80
C ILE A 328 26.96 2.08 -16.09
N ASP A 329 26.40 1.82 -14.91
CA ASP A 329 26.66 0.60 -14.15
C ASP A 329 25.43 0.25 -13.29
N SER A 330 25.32 -1.02 -12.94
CA SER A 330 24.33 -1.52 -11.99
C SER A 330 24.87 -2.74 -11.27
N PHE A 331 24.83 -2.72 -9.93
CA PHE A 331 25.35 -3.82 -9.12
C PHE A 331 24.54 -4.03 -7.85
N ALA A 332 24.44 -5.28 -7.42
CA ALA A 332 23.83 -5.64 -6.14
C ALA A 332 24.70 -5.21 -4.96
N LEU A 333 24.07 -4.75 -3.88
CA LEU A 333 24.73 -4.50 -2.60
C LEU A 333 25.26 -5.81 -2.00
N SER A 334 26.44 -5.75 -1.40
CA SER A 334 27.05 -6.88 -0.71
C SER A 334 26.27 -7.30 0.54
N ARG A 335 26.49 -8.55 0.98
CA ARG A 335 25.92 -9.05 2.24
C ARG A 335 26.35 -8.20 3.44
N GLN A 336 27.57 -7.69 3.43
CA GLN A 336 28.07 -6.79 4.47
C GLN A 336 27.26 -5.49 4.56
N ALA A 337 26.82 -4.93 3.43
CA ALA A 337 25.98 -3.74 3.41
C ALA A 337 24.58 -4.00 4.01
N TRP A 338 24.05 -5.21 3.84
CA TRP A 338 22.82 -5.65 4.50
C TRP A 338 23.01 -5.83 6.01
N GLN A 339 24.08 -6.52 6.41
CA GLN A 339 24.43 -6.75 7.82
C GLN A 339 24.65 -5.45 8.59
N ALA A 340 25.26 -4.45 7.95
CA ALA A 340 25.49 -3.12 8.53
C ALA A 340 24.19 -2.39 8.94
N TYR A 341 23.04 -2.81 8.42
CA TYR A 341 21.72 -2.31 8.82
C TYR A 341 20.96 -3.30 9.72
N TYR A 342 20.84 -4.56 9.30
CA TYR A 342 19.98 -5.53 10.00
C TYR A 342 20.55 -6.06 11.31
N GLU A 343 21.89 -6.16 11.48
CA GLU A 343 22.45 -6.62 12.76
C GLU A 343 22.19 -5.62 13.90
N PRO A 344 22.44 -4.30 13.74
CA PRO A 344 22.03 -3.31 14.74
C PRO A 344 20.52 -3.27 14.99
N LEU A 345 19.71 -3.41 13.94
CA LEU A 345 18.25 -3.44 14.05
C LEU A 345 17.78 -4.65 14.87
N GLU A 346 18.30 -5.84 14.60
CA GLU A 346 17.95 -7.07 15.30
C GLU A 346 18.33 -7.01 16.78
N MET A 347 19.53 -6.51 17.11
CA MET A 347 19.92 -6.26 18.49
C MET A 347 18.92 -5.33 19.18
N ARG A 348 18.55 -4.24 18.51
CA ARG A 348 17.62 -3.25 19.06
C ARG A 348 16.22 -3.81 19.29
N VAL A 349 15.73 -4.64 18.36
CA VAL A 349 14.45 -5.35 18.50
C VAL A 349 14.49 -6.32 19.67
N ASN A 350 15.58 -7.07 19.84
CA ASN A 350 15.73 -8.03 20.93
C ASN A 350 15.75 -7.33 22.30
N ASP A 351 16.45 -6.20 22.43
CA ASP A 351 16.51 -5.41 23.66
C ASP A 351 15.12 -4.88 24.08
N LEU A 352 14.30 -4.50 23.11
CA LEU A 352 12.98 -3.90 23.36
C LEU A 352 11.84 -4.91 23.46
N LYS A 353 12.06 -6.17 23.08
CA LYS A 353 11.00 -7.17 22.88
C LYS A 353 10.13 -7.42 24.12
N ALA A 354 10.75 -7.43 25.30
CA ALA A 354 10.02 -7.66 26.55
C ALA A 354 9.15 -6.45 26.94
N GLU A 355 9.61 -5.23 26.67
CA GLU A 355 8.93 -3.99 27.04
C GLU A 355 7.84 -3.58 26.04
N MET A 356 7.95 -4.04 24.79
CA MET A 356 7.09 -3.66 23.67
C MET A 356 6.32 -4.85 23.09
N ALA A 357 5.94 -5.82 23.93
CA ALA A 357 5.30 -7.06 23.50
C ALA A 357 4.00 -6.84 22.69
N ASP A 358 3.24 -5.80 23.05
CA ASP A 358 1.97 -5.46 22.40
C ASP A 358 2.13 -4.49 21.21
N SER A 359 3.35 -4.02 20.92
CA SER A 359 3.63 -3.05 19.85
C SER A 359 3.40 -3.63 18.45
N ALA A 360 2.57 -2.97 17.65
CA ALA A 360 2.38 -3.31 16.24
C ALA A 360 3.65 -3.05 15.43
N ALA A 361 4.31 -1.89 15.64
CA ALA A 361 5.55 -1.55 14.95
C ALA A 361 6.66 -2.59 15.21
N LEU A 362 6.81 -3.06 16.45
CA LEU A 362 7.82 -4.10 16.75
C LEU A 362 7.50 -5.42 16.05
N ARG A 363 6.22 -5.82 15.96
CA ARG A 363 5.81 -7.04 15.24
C ARG A 363 6.06 -6.93 13.73
N ASP A 364 5.81 -5.78 13.13
CA ASP A 364 6.08 -5.54 11.71
C ASP A 364 7.58 -5.63 11.41
N ILE A 365 8.41 -4.98 12.23
CA ILE A 365 9.87 -5.03 12.12
C ILE A 365 10.39 -6.46 12.32
N GLN A 366 9.84 -7.22 13.28
CA GLN A 366 10.17 -8.64 13.45
C GLN A 366 9.78 -9.47 12.22
N THR A 367 8.67 -9.14 11.56
CA THR A 367 8.25 -9.79 10.33
C THR A 367 9.22 -9.49 9.19
N GLU A 368 9.64 -8.23 9.04
CA GLU A 368 10.68 -7.83 8.09
C GLU A 368 12.01 -8.57 8.35
N LEU A 369 12.45 -8.66 9.62
CA LEU A 369 13.64 -9.43 10.00
C LEU A 369 13.53 -10.90 9.59
N ASN A 370 12.35 -11.52 9.77
CA ASN A 370 12.12 -12.89 9.33
C ASN A 370 12.16 -13.01 7.79
N ILE A 371 11.62 -12.03 7.06
CA ILE A 371 11.71 -12.00 5.60
C ILE A 371 13.17 -11.88 5.14
N TYR A 372 13.94 -11.00 5.78
CA TYR A 372 15.38 -10.86 5.56
C TYR A 372 16.14 -12.17 5.76
N HIS A 373 16.01 -12.79 6.93
CA HIS A 373 16.77 -14.01 7.26
C HIS A 373 16.46 -15.19 6.34
N ASN A 374 15.20 -15.32 5.90
CA ASN A 374 14.74 -16.49 5.16
C ASN A 374 14.76 -16.33 3.64
N TYR A 375 14.71 -15.09 3.12
CA TYR A 375 14.47 -14.83 1.71
C TYR A 375 15.46 -13.86 1.05
N LEU A 376 16.44 -13.30 1.78
CA LEU A 376 17.53 -12.53 1.15
C LEU A 376 18.20 -13.34 0.03
N GLY A 377 18.37 -12.72 -1.12
CA GLY A 377 18.86 -13.38 -2.35
C GLY A 377 17.75 -13.77 -3.33
N GLN A 378 16.48 -13.80 -2.91
CA GLN A 378 15.34 -13.71 -3.84
C GLN A 378 14.99 -12.26 -4.17
N TYR A 379 15.32 -11.36 -3.25
CA TYR A 379 15.30 -9.92 -3.41
C TYR A 379 16.62 -9.35 -2.86
N GLY A 380 16.93 -8.11 -3.24
CA GLY A 380 18.15 -7.44 -2.83
C GLY A 380 18.14 -5.97 -3.23
N TYR A 381 19.02 -5.18 -2.65
CA TYR A 381 19.20 -3.79 -3.03
C TYR A 381 20.20 -3.74 -4.17
N GLN A 382 19.92 -2.92 -5.16
CA GLN A 382 20.77 -2.71 -6.33
C GLN A 382 21.10 -1.22 -6.43
N MET A 383 22.38 -0.90 -6.61
CA MET A 383 22.81 0.42 -7.04
C MET A 383 22.65 0.56 -8.56
N PHE A 384 22.21 1.73 -8.98
CA PHE A 384 22.10 2.12 -10.39
C PHE A 384 22.83 3.45 -10.57
N VAL A 385 23.79 3.47 -11.51
CA VAL A 385 24.49 4.69 -11.93
C VAL A 385 23.98 5.07 -13.32
N LEU A 386 23.23 6.16 -13.38
CA LEU A 386 22.40 6.53 -14.52
C LEU A 386 22.80 7.89 -15.04
N GLN A 387 23.32 7.98 -16.26
CA GLN A 387 23.68 9.27 -16.85
C GLN A 387 22.51 9.82 -17.66
N ARG A 388 22.15 11.09 -17.47
CA ARG A 388 21.15 11.78 -18.30
C ARG A 388 21.60 11.71 -19.76
N SER A 389 20.79 11.10 -20.62
CA SER A 389 21.01 11.12 -22.07
C SER A 389 20.17 12.23 -22.70
N GLU A 390 20.69 12.82 -23.78
CA GLU A 390 19.82 13.53 -24.73
C GLU A 390 18.93 12.47 -25.39
N THR A 391 17.62 12.64 -25.31
CA THR A 391 16.67 11.71 -25.92
C THR A 391 16.99 11.59 -27.42
N MET A 392 17.02 10.36 -27.96
CA MET A 392 17.04 10.14 -29.42
C MET A 392 15.77 10.70 -30.08
#